data_AF-A0A971LX77-F1
#
_entry.id   AF-A0A971LX77-F1
#
_cell.length_a   1.000
_cell.length_b   1.000
_cell.length_c   1.000
_cell.angle_alpha   90.00
_cell.angle_beta   90.00
_cell.angle_gamma   90.00
#
_symmetry.space_group_name_H-M   'P 1'
#
loop_
_entity.id
_entity.type
_entity.pdbx_description
1 polymer ?
#
loop_
_entity_poly.entity_id
_entity_poly.type
_entity_poly.pdbx_seq_one_letter_code
_entity_poly.pdbx_strand_id
1 'polypeptide(L)'
;LHMSLIGIRDMSIIDEPPEERYPVQTYVVEFNEQMIREAILKEIERGGQVYFVYNRVEDIDKMALQLKRLVPEASIVVGHGQMSERELEKVMIDFIDGKYNVLVCTTIIETGLDIPNVNTIIIYNADKMGLSQLYQLRGRVGRTNRVAYAYFTYEKNKVLTEVAEKRLRAIRDFTEFGSGFKIAMRDLEIRGAGNLLGVEQHGHIEAIGYDLYVKFLNQTIKRLKGESVEELEDTTIDLNVDGYIPSKYIEDEEQKIEIYKKIAAIRSMDDYRELIDELIDRFGDIPKEVENLMDISYIKNNANSCHMKNIAQLGNVISLEFSSMKYISPELIHYLSQEYGKRLEFDLSNTPSFRFRPKMDLLSDLKGLIAKINGFSKENNI
;
A
#
# COMPACT_ATOMS: atom_id res chain seq x y z
N LEU A 1 3.49 10.95 -12.04
CA LEU A 1 2.69 10.25 -11.00
C LEU A 1 2.83 10.91 -9.64
N HIS A 2 4.03 10.99 -9.06
CA HIS A 2 4.27 11.58 -7.73
C HIS A 2 3.65 12.98 -7.58
N MET A 3 3.93 13.93 -8.48
CA MET A 3 3.34 15.29 -8.42
C MET A 3 1.80 15.35 -8.59
N SER A 4 1.19 14.36 -9.23
CA SER A 4 -0.27 14.27 -9.39
C SER A 4 -0.94 13.65 -8.17
N LEU A 5 -0.29 12.69 -7.51
CA LEU A 5 -0.68 12.15 -6.19
C LEU A 5 -0.61 13.21 -5.08
N ILE A 6 0.26 14.21 -5.25
CA ILE A 6 0.46 15.38 -4.38
C ILE A 6 -0.61 16.48 -4.64
N GLY A 7 -1.54 16.26 -5.57
CA GLY A 7 -2.62 17.23 -5.86
C GLY A 7 -2.14 18.55 -6.49
N ILE A 8 -0.91 18.59 -7.02
CA ILE A 8 -0.38 19.71 -7.83
C ILE A 8 -0.89 19.60 -9.29
N ARG A 9 -1.30 18.40 -9.70
CA ARG A 9 -1.95 18.13 -10.98
C ARG A 9 -3.21 17.33 -10.74
N ASP A 10 -4.34 17.79 -11.27
CA ASP A 10 -5.58 17.02 -11.28
C ASP A 10 -5.37 15.69 -12.01
N MET A 11 -5.81 14.60 -11.38
CA MET A 11 -5.89 13.28 -11.98
C MET A 11 -7.33 12.81 -11.94
N SER A 12 -7.87 12.48 -13.10
CA SER A 12 -9.10 11.72 -13.21
C SER A 12 -8.72 10.26 -13.38
N ILE A 13 -9.14 9.41 -12.44
CA ILE A 13 -9.01 7.96 -12.57
C ILE A 13 -10.25 7.48 -13.30
N ILE A 14 -10.07 6.90 -14.50
CA ILE A 14 -11.15 6.21 -15.21
C ILE A 14 -11.00 4.73 -14.83
N ASP A 15 -11.84 4.29 -13.90
CA ASP A 15 -11.78 2.94 -13.34
C ASP A 15 -12.72 1.95 -14.05
N GLU A 16 -13.78 2.47 -14.69
CA GLU A 16 -14.73 1.64 -15.44
C GLU A 16 -14.09 1.05 -16.70
N PRO A 17 -13.98 -0.28 -16.81
CA PRO A 17 -13.54 -0.92 -18.04
C PRO A 17 -14.59 -0.74 -19.15
N PRO A 18 -14.18 -0.66 -20.43
CA PRO A 18 -15.13 -0.74 -21.55
C PRO A 18 -15.96 -2.04 -21.46
N GLU A 19 -17.28 -1.97 -21.70
CA GLU A 19 -18.28 -3.02 -21.42
C GLU A 19 -18.06 -4.40 -22.09
N GLU A 20 -17.02 -4.59 -22.92
CA GLU A 20 -16.81 -5.82 -23.70
C GLU A 20 -15.41 -6.46 -23.55
N ARG A 21 -14.72 -6.29 -22.41
CA ARG A 21 -13.39 -6.90 -22.20
C ARG A 21 -13.36 -8.05 -21.20
N TYR A 22 -12.87 -9.20 -21.66
CA TYR A 22 -12.53 -10.31 -20.78
C TYR A 22 -11.18 -10.05 -20.09
N PRO A 23 -11.01 -10.46 -18.81
CA PRO A 23 -9.73 -10.33 -18.12
C PRO A 23 -8.66 -11.21 -18.79
N VAL A 24 -7.41 -10.72 -18.79
CA VAL A 24 -6.26 -11.46 -19.33
C VAL A 24 -5.86 -12.55 -18.33
N GLN A 25 -5.91 -13.81 -18.75
CA GLN A 25 -5.46 -14.93 -17.92
C GLN A 25 -3.94 -14.93 -17.82
N THR A 26 -3.44 -14.78 -16.59
CA THR A 26 -2.02 -14.60 -16.32
C THR A 26 -1.42 -15.85 -15.68
N TYR A 27 -0.35 -16.37 -16.28
CA TYR A 27 0.40 -17.53 -15.79
C TYR A 27 1.84 -17.14 -15.51
N VAL A 28 2.34 -17.53 -14.34
CA VAL A 28 3.75 -17.38 -13.94
C VAL A 28 4.33 -18.77 -13.79
N VAL A 29 5.24 -19.15 -14.67
CA VAL A 29 5.69 -20.54 -14.81
C VAL A 29 7.15 -20.61 -15.25
N GLU A 30 7.80 -21.73 -14.99
CA GLU A 30 9.13 -22.00 -15.56
C GLU A 30 9.05 -22.08 -17.08
N PHE A 31 10.10 -21.62 -17.75
CA PHE A 31 10.21 -21.75 -19.20
C PHE A 31 10.27 -23.23 -19.58
N ASN A 32 9.23 -23.67 -20.28
CA ASN A 32 9.09 -25.02 -20.80
C ASN A 32 8.71 -24.95 -22.27
N GLU A 33 9.59 -25.44 -23.15
CA GLU A 33 9.41 -25.40 -24.60
C GLU A 33 8.10 -26.04 -25.06
N GLN A 34 7.66 -27.13 -24.43
CA GLN A 34 6.41 -27.80 -24.81
C GLN A 34 5.19 -26.95 -24.50
N MET A 35 5.16 -26.30 -23.33
CA MET A 35 4.07 -25.38 -22.96
C MET A 35 4.05 -24.16 -23.87
N ILE A 36 5.21 -23.60 -24.21
CA ILE A 36 5.32 -22.49 -25.16
C ILE A 36 4.81 -22.89 -26.55
N ARG A 37 5.17 -24.08 -27.02
CA ARG A 37 4.65 -24.62 -28.30
C ARG A 37 3.12 -24.71 -28.28
N GLU A 38 2.56 -25.31 -27.24
CA GLU A 38 1.10 -25.47 -27.10
C GLU A 38 0.38 -24.12 -27.03
N ALA A 39 0.93 -23.15 -26.29
CA ALA A 39 0.37 -21.81 -26.20
C ALA A 39 0.35 -21.09 -27.56
N ILE A 40 1.44 -21.21 -28.34
CA ILE A 40 1.53 -20.61 -29.68
C ILE A 40 0.55 -21.28 -30.63
N LEU A 41 0.54 -22.62 -30.69
CA LEU A 41 -0.35 -23.37 -31.58
C LEU A 41 -1.82 -23.10 -31.30
N LYS A 42 -2.21 -23.06 -30.01
CA LYS A 42 -3.58 -22.76 -29.60
C LYS A 42 -4.05 -21.38 -30.08
N GLU A 43 -3.16 -20.38 -30.11
CA GLU A 43 -3.53 -19.05 -30.61
C GLU A 43 -3.58 -19.01 -32.15
N ILE A 44 -2.67 -19.72 -32.84
CA ILE A 44 -2.67 -19.86 -34.30
C ILE A 44 -3.95 -20.56 -34.78
N GLU A 45 -4.38 -21.64 -34.10
CA GLU A 45 -5.62 -22.36 -34.40
C GLU A 45 -6.87 -21.46 -34.27
N ARG A 46 -6.82 -20.45 -33.41
CA ARG A 46 -7.88 -19.44 -33.23
C ARG A 46 -7.82 -18.31 -34.26
N GLY A 47 -6.85 -18.35 -35.18
CA GLY A 47 -6.56 -17.28 -36.13
C GLY A 47 -6.03 -16.01 -35.46
N GLY A 48 -5.47 -16.13 -34.25
CA GLY A 48 -4.88 -15.02 -33.51
C GLY A 48 -3.38 -14.89 -33.76
N GLN A 49 -2.79 -13.90 -33.10
CA GLN A 49 -1.36 -13.61 -33.19
C GLN A 49 -0.73 -13.60 -31.79
N VAL A 50 0.57 -13.84 -31.74
CA VAL A 50 1.34 -13.99 -30.51
C VAL A 50 2.48 -13.00 -30.45
N TYR A 51 2.63 -12.33 -29.30
CA TYR A 51 3.85 -11.63 -28.94
C TYR A 51 4.78 -12.55 -28.16
N PHE A 52 6.02 -12.69 -28.62
CA PHE A 52 7.08 -13.32 -27.86
C PHE A 52 8.13 -12.27 -27.48
N VAL A 53 8.11 -11.83 -26.22
CA VAL A 53 8.98 -10.78 -25.72
C VAL A 53 10.30 -11.39 -25.25
N TYR A 54 11.38 -11.04 -25.94
CA TYR A 54 12.75 -11.43 -25.60
C TYR A 54 13.62 -10.17 -25.50
N ASN A 55 13.88 -9.71 -24.27
CA ASN A 55 14.52 -8.42 -24.01
C ASN A 55 16.06 -8.44 -24.15
N ARG A 56 16.58 -8.99 -25.26
CA ARG A 56 18.02 -8.98 -25.62
C ARG A 56 18.18 -8.96 -27.13
N VAL A 57 18.59 -7.82 -27.69
CA VAL A 57 18.71 -7.66 -29.15
C VAL A 57 19.83 -8.52 -29.73
N GLU A 58 20.96 -8.67 -29.02
CA GLU A 58 22.16 -9.37 -29.51
C GLU A 58 21.91 -10.82 -29.97
N ASP A 59 20.97 -11.51 -29.34
CA ASP A 59 20.67 -12.93 -29.59
C ASP A 59 19.21 -13.18 -29.99
N ILE A 60 18.46 -12.14 -30.37
CA ILE A 60 17.03 -12.26 -30.68
C ILE A 60 16.78 -13.15 -31.90
N ASP A 61 17.64 -13.07 -32.92
CA ASP A 61 17.54 -13.91 -34.11
C ASP A 61 17.75 -15.39 -33.80
N LYS A 62 18.64 -15.69 -32.83
CA LYS A 62 18.86 -17.07 -32.36
C LYS A 62 17.60 -17.60 -31.67
N MET A 63 16.95 -16.78 -30.84
CA MET A 63 15.69 -17.13 -30.20
C MET A 63 14.57 -17.34 -31.23
N ALA A 64 14.48 -16.49 -32.26
CA ALA A 64 13.52 -16.66 -33.34
C ALA A 64 13.74 -17.95 -34.13
N LEU A 65 15.00 -18.31 -34.42
CA LEU A 65 15.36 -19.59 -35.03
C LEU A 65 15.00 -20.79 -34.14
N GLN A 66 15.23 -20.69 -32.83
CA GLN A 66 14.82 -21.71 -31.86
C GLN A 66 13.30 -21.88 -31.84
N LEU A 67 12.54 -20.79 -31.78
CA LEU A 67 11.08 -20.81 -31.85
C LEU A 67 10.58 -21.39 -33.18
N LYS A 68 11.25 -21.10 -34.30
CA LYS A 68 10.88 -21.65 -35.60
C LYS A 68 11.12 -23.16 -35.69
N ARG A 69 12.14 -23.69 -35.01
CA ARG A 69 12.35 -25.14 -34.86
C ARG A 69 11.32 -25.76 -33.93
N LEU A 70 10.96 -25.05 -32.86
CA LEU A 70 9.99 -25.50 -31.88
C LEU A 70 8.57 -25.53 -32.44
N VAL A 71 8.20 -24.56 -33.27
CA VAL A 71 6.87 -24.43 -33.90
C VAL A 71 7.03 -24.18 -35.41
N PRO A 72 7.33 -25.21 -36.21
CA PRO A 72 7.51 -25.07 -37.66
C PRO A 72 6.30 -24.47 -38.38
N GLU A 73 5.10 -24.70 -37.83
CA GLU A 73 3.79 -24.25 -38.33
C GLU A 73 3.61 -22.73 -38.23
N ALA A 74 4.32 -22.07 -37.30
CA ALA A 74 4.20 -20.64 -37.07
C ALA A 74 5.01 -19.83 -38.11
N SER A 75 4.41 -18.79 -38.70
CA SER A 75 5.16 -17.74 -39.41
C SER A 75 5.70 -16.73 -38.40
N ILE A 76 7.02 -16.68 -38.26
CA ILE A 76 7.73 -15.89 -37.24
C ILE A 76 8.46 -14.73 -37.90
N VAL A 77 8.37 -13.54 -37.30
CA VAL A 77 9.14 -12.36 -37.68
C VAL A 77 9.77 -11.72 -36.45
N VAL A 78 10.91 -11.05 -36.64
CA VAL A 78 11.64 -10.35 -35.57
C VAL A 78 11.42 -8.85 -35.71
N GLY A 79 11.15 -8.17 -34.59
CA GLY A 79 11.05 -6.71 -34.52
C GLY A 79 11.81 -6.16 -33.31
N HIS A 80 12.87 -5.39 -33.55
CA HIS A 80 13.65 -4.77 -32.48
C HIS A 80 14.10 -3.34 -32.81
N GLY A 81 14.61 -2.60 -31.81
CA GLY A 81 14.67 -1.14 -31.85
C GLY A 81 15.93 -0.62 -32.54
N GLN A 82 16.89 -1.52 -32.74
CA GLN A 82 18.06 -1.28 -33.57
C GLN A 82 17.79 -1.44 -35.07
N MET A 83 16.59 -1.88 -35.49
CA MET A 83 16.22 -1.91 -36.90
C MET A 83 16.01 -0.48 -37.41
N SER A 84 16.19 -0.24 -38.71
CA SER A 84 15.83 1.06 -39.26
C SER A 84 14.31 1.28 -39.18
N GLU A 85 13.87 2.54 -39.08
CA GLU A 85 12.45 2.86 -38.98
C GLU A 85 11.62 2.24 -40.11
N ARG A 86 12.14 2.27 -41.35
CA ARG A 86 11.47 1.69 -42.53
C ARG A 86 11.34 0.17 -42.44
N GLU A 87 12.34 -0.51 -41.92
CA GLU A 87 12.30 -1.97 -41.77
C GLU A 87 11.31 -2.37 -40.67
N LEU A 88 11.37 -1.67 -39.53
CA LEU A 88 10.46 -1.91 -38.41
C LEU A 88 9.00 -1.64 -38.83
N GLU A 89 8.75 -0.50 -39.49
CA GLU A 89 7.42 -0.16 -40.02
C GLU A 89 6.90 -1.25 -40.95
N LYS A 90 7.72 -1.73 -41.89
CA LYS A 90 7.35 -2.81 -42.80
C LYS A 90 7.02 -4.11 -42.05
N VAL A 91 7.84 -4.51 -41.08
CA VAL A 91 7.59 -5.69 -40.25
C VAL A 91 6.27 -5.55 -39.49
N MET A 92 6.00 -4.37 -38.94
CA MET A 92 4.76 -4.11 -38.20
C MET A 92 3.53 -4.15 -39.11
N ILE A 93 3.59 -3.57 -40.32
CA ILE A 93 2.52 -3.65 -41.31
C ILE A 93 2.26 -5.10 -41.72
N ASP A 94 3.33 -5.85 -42.04
CA ASP A 94 3.21 -7.25 -42.41
C ASP A 94 2.62 -8.12 -41.28
N PHE A 95 2.94 -7.79 -40.02
CA PHE A 95 2.34 -8.43 -38.86
C PHE A 95 0.86 -8.03 -38.71
N ILE A 96 0.49 -6.75 -38.82
CA ILE A 96 -0.91 -6.30 -38.75
C ILE A 96 -1.77 -6.96 -39.85
N ASP A 97 -1.22 -7.12 -41.05
CA ASP A 97 -1.88 -7.77 -42.19
C ASP A 97 -2.03 -9.29 -42.02
N GLY A 98 -1.49 -9.87 -40.95
CA GLY A 98 -1.58 -11.30 -40.65
C GLY A 98 -0.65 -12.19 -41.48
N LYS A 99 0.38 -11.62 -42.13
CA LYS A 99 1.41 -12.41 -42.86
C LYS A 99 2.25 -13.25 -41.90
N TYR A 100 2.40 -12.77 -40.67
CA TYR A 100 3.11 -13.44 -39.58
C TYR A 100 2.20 -13.67 -38.39
N ASN A 101 2.26 -14.86 -37.79
CA ASN A 101 1.48 -15.20 -36.60
C ASN A 101 2.22 -14.89 -35.30
N VAL A 102 3.55 -14.89 -35.31
CA VAL A 102 4.38 -14.66 -34.11
C VAL A 102 5.37 -13.54 -34.36
N LEU A 103 5.33 -12.51 -33.51
CA LEU A 103 6.33 -11.44 -33.48
C LEU A 103 7.27 -11.67 -32.29
N VAL A 104 8.54 -11.91 -32.57
CA VAL A 104 9.61 -11.96 -31.58
C VAL A 104 10.17 -10.55 -31.43
N CYS A 105 9.97 -9.93 -30.27
CA CYS A 105 10.32 -8.52 -30.08
C CYS A 105 10.96 -8.23 -28.73
N THR A 106 11.62 -7.07 -28.62
CA THR A 106 12.00 -6.50 -27.33
C THR A 106 10.84 -5.71 -26.72
N THR A 107 11.12 -4.82 -25.75
CA THR A 107 10.13 -3.94 -25.11
C THR A 107 9.57 -2.84 -26.01
N ILE A 108 9.79 -2.85 -27.33
CA ILE A 108 9.28 -1.79 -28.24
C ILE A 108 7.76 -1.78 -28.33
N ILE A 109 7.12 -2.93 -28.07
CA ILE A 109 5.67 -2.99 -27.95
C ILE A 109 5.14 -2.15 -26.76
N GLU A 110 6.01 -1.68 -25.85
CA GLU A 110 5.67 -0.75 -24.76
C GLU A 110 5.23 0.63 -25.29
N THR A 111 5.69 1.08 -26.48
CA THR A 111 5.53 2.48 -26.94
C THR A 111 4.39 2.75 -27.94
N GLY A 112 3.30 1.99 -27.91
CA GLY A 112 2.02 2.51 -28.44
C GLY A 112 1.45 1.87 -29.71
N LEU A 113 1.98 0.76 -30.20
CA LEU A 113 1.31 -0.03 -31.24
C LEU A 113 0.18 -0.87 -30.62
N ASP A 114 -1.05 -0.57 -31.05
CA ASP A 114 -2.24 -1.34 -30.73
C ASP A 114 -2.53 -2.33 -31.86
N ILE A 115 -2.41 -3.64 -31.59
CA ILE A 115 -2.77 -4.67 -32.55
C ILE A 115 -3.90 -5.51 -31.95
N PRO A 116 -5.15 -5.34 -32.43
CA PRO A 116 -6.32 -5.96 -31.80
C PRO A 116 -6.28 -7.49 -31.88
N ASN A 117 -5.69 -8.07 -32.92
CA ASN A 117 -5.64 -9.52 -33.13
C ASN A 117 -4.64 -10.27 -32.23
N VAL A 118 -3.85 -9.56 -31.43
CA VAL A 118 -2.89 -10.19 -30.52
C VAL A 118 -3.56 -10.49 -29.18
N ASN A 119 -3.84 -11.77 -28.93
CA ASN A 119 -4.48 -12.20 -27.69
C ASN A 119 -3.56 -13.05 -26.80
N THR A 120 -2.38 -13.43 -27.27
CA THR A 120 -1.42 -14.18 -26.45
C THR A 120 -0.08 -13.46 -26.38
N ILE A 121 0.44 -13.25 -25.18
CA ILE A 121 1.78 -12.71 -24.94
C ILE A 121 2.59 -13.70 -24.09
N ILE A 122 3.83 -13.91 -24.50
CA ILE A 122 4.81 -14.77 -23.83
C ILE A 122 6.02 -13.90 -23.54
N ILE A 123 6.35 -13.74 -22.26
CA ILE A 123 7.48 -12.93 -21.81
C ILE A 123 8.57 -13.86 -21.31
N TYR A 124 9.71 -13.84 -22.01
CA TYR A 124 10.90 -14.58 -21.65
C TYR A 124 11.67 -13.87 -20.54
N ASN A 125 12.08 -14.59 -19.50
CA ASN A 125 12.82 -14.06 -18.35
C ASN A 125 12.14 -12.83 -17.69
N ALA A 126 10.84 -12.97 -17.39
CA ALA A 126 10.05 -11.95 -16.72
C ALA A 126 10.62 -11.54 -15.35
N ASP A 127 11.37 -12.43 -14.69
CA ASP A 127 12.06 -12.16 -13.41
C ASP A 127 13.06 -11.00 -13.50
N LYS A 128 13.62 -10.73 -14.70
CA LYS A 128 14.59 -9.66 -14.94
C LYS A 128 13.94 -8.31 -15.27
N MET A 129 12.61 -8.25 -15.41
CA MET A 129 11.89 -7.05 -15.81
C MET A 129 11.20 -6.38 -14.62
N GLY A 130 11.03 -5.05 -14.69
CA GLY A 130 10.32 -4.29 -13.66
C GLY A 130 8.81 -4.58 -13.66
N LEU A 131 8.13 -4.42 -12.52
CA LEU A 131 6.70 -4.71 -12.42
C LEU A 131 5.87 -3.82 -13.37
N SER A 132 6.23 -2.54 -13.45
CA SER A 132 5.58 -1.58 -14.34
C SER A 132 5.69 -1.98 -15.82
N GLN A 133 6.84 -2.53 -16.24
CA GLN A 133 7.07 -3.00 -17.61
C GLN A 133 6.23 -4.24 -17.89
N LEU A 134 6.25 -5.23 -16.99
CA LEU A 134 5.44 -6.44 -17.11
C LEU A 134 3.94 -6.13 -17.24
N TYR A 135 3.45 -5.16 -16.46
CA TYR A 135 2.07 -4.73 -16.53
C TYR A 135 1.72 -4.01 -17.83
N GLN A 136 2.60 -3.12 -18.31
CA GLN A 136 2.41 -2.45 -19.60
C GLN A 136 2.37 -3.44 -20.76
N LEU A 137 3.28 -4.43 -20.76
CA LEU A 137 3.31 -5.50 -21.76
C LEU A 137 2.03 -6.35 -21.72
N ARG A 138 1.55 -6.70 -20.52
CA ARG A 138 0.27 -7.39 -20.34
C ARG A 138 -0.91 -6.61 -20.92
N GLY A 139 -0.93 -5.30 -20.76
CA GLY A 139 -1.97 -4.41 -21.31
C GLY A 139 -1.96 -4.26 -22.84
N ARG A 140 -0.99 -4.88 -23.54
CA ARG A 140 -0.93 -4.94 -25.00
C ARG A 140 -1.71 -6.11 -25.60
N VAL A 141 -2.28 -6.99 -24.77
CA VAL A 141 -3.17 -8.09 -25.22
C VAL A 141 -4.56 -7.98 -24.60
N GLY A 142 -5.54 -8.67 -25.18
CA GLY A 142 -6.91 -8.69 -24.65
C GLY A 142 -7.73 -7.46 -24.98
N ARG A 143 -7.57 -6.93 -26.20
CA ARG A 143 -8.30 -5.75 -26.70
C ARG A 143 -9.57 -6.09 -27.46
N THR A 144 -9.81 -7.37 -27.71
CA THR A 144 -11.01 -7.91 -28.38
C THR A 144 -11.94 -8.58 -27.38
N ASN A 145 -13.13 -9.01 -27.84
CA ASN A 145 -14.10 -9.81 -27.08
C ASN A 145 -13.66 -11.28 -26.87
N ARG A 146 -12.37 -11.58 -26.94
CA ARG A 146 -11.81 -12.92 -26.76
C ARG A 146 -10.94 -12.97 -25.51
N VAL A 147 -10.95 -14.13 -24.85
CA VAL A 147 -10.02 -14.39 -23.74
C VAL A 147 -8.59 -14.34 -24.26
N ALA A 148 -7.78 -13.52 -23.59
CA ALA A 148 -6.35 -13.36 -23.82
C ALA A 148 -5.52 -14.05 -22.74
N TYR A 149 -4.30 -14.43 -23.09
CA TYR A 149 -3.38 -15.20 -22.26
C TYR A 149 -2.04 -14.47 -22.14
N ALA A 150 -1.50 -14.39 -20.92
CA ALA A 150 -0.19 -13.83 -20.64
C ALA A 150 0.67 -14.84 -19.88
N TYR A 151 1.78 -15.28 -20.48
CA TYR A 151 2.73 -16.20 -19.90
C TYR A 151 4.01 -15.46 -19.49
N PHE A 152 4.22 -15.32 -18.19
CA PHE A 152 5.44 -14.76 -17.61
C PHE A 152 6.37 -15.92 -17.25
N THR A 153 7.45 -16.08 -18.02
CA THR A 153 8.38 -17.19 -17.85
C THR A 153 9.68 -16.79 -17.20
N TYR A 154 10.30 -17.72 -16.48
CA TYR A 154 11.65 -17.57 -15.93
C TYR A 154 12.48 -18.83 -16.20
N GLU A 155 13.81 -18.71 -16.15
CA GLU A 155 14.73 -19.83 -16.42
C GLU A 155 14.41 -21.06 -15.55
N LYS A 156 14.43 -22.25 -16.18
CA LYS A 156 14.17 -23.54 -15.51
C LYS A 156 15.19 -23.79 -14.39
N ASN A 157 14.73 -24.31 -13.25
CA ASN A 157 15.55 -24.57 -12.05
C ASN A 157 16.24 -23.33 -11.46
N LYS A 158 15.77 -22.13 -11.79
CA LYS A 158 16.33 -20.91 -11.21
C LYS A 158 15.69 -20.63 -9.85
N VAL A 159 16.53 -20.43 -8.85
CA VAL A 159 16.09 -19.88 -7.57
C VAL A 159 15.83 -18.38 -7.77
N LEU A 160 14.57 -17.98 -7.62
CA LEU A 160 14.16 -16.58 -7.70
C LEU A 160 14.61 -15.83 -6.45
N THR A 161 14.97 -14.56 -6.60
CA THR A 161 15.13 -13.68 -5.44
C THR A 161 13.76 -13.40 -4.84
N GLU A 162 13.69 -13.15 -3.54
CA GLU A 162 12.43 -12.82 -2.85
C GLU A 162 11.71 -11.64 -3.52
N VAL A 163 12.46 -10.62 -3.96
CA VAL A 163 11.96 -9.47 -4.71
C VAL A 163 11.33 -9.88 -6.04
N ALA A 164 11.97 -10.78 -6.79
CA ALA A 164 11.44 -11.27 -8.07
C ALA A 164 10.20 -12.16 -7.86
N GLU A 165 10.19 -12.98 -6.81
CA GLU A 165 9.04 -13.81 -6.48
C GLU A 165 7.83 -12.96 -6.09
N LYS A 166 8.01 -11.99 -5.18
CA LYS A 166 6.94 -11.04 -4.79
C LYS A 166 6.41 -10.27 -6.00
N ARG A 167 7.30 -9.84 -6.90
CA ARG A 167 6.93 -9.14 -8.15
C ARG A 167 6.10 -10.02 -9.08
N LEU A 168 6.54 -11.26 -9.33
CA LEU A 168 5.84 -12.18 -10.21
C LEU A 168 4.51 -12.66 -9.59
N ARG A 169 4.45 -12.83 -8.27
CA ARG A 169 3.20 -13.13 -7.57
C ARG A 169 2.20 -11.96 -7.71
N ALA A 170 2.68 -10.73 -7.53
CA ALA A 170 1.85 -9.54 -7.72
C ALA A 170 1.26 -9.46 -9.14
N ILE A 171 2.05 -9.70 -10.21
CA ILE A 171 1.48 -9.63 -11.58
C ILE A 171 0.39 -10.66 -11.83
N ARG A 172 0.48 -11.84 -11.18
CA ARG A 172 -0.55 -12.88 -11.24
C ARG A 172 -1.81 -12.49 -10.50
N ASP A 173 -1.68 -11.90 -9.31
CA ASP A 173 -2.83 -11.60 -8.45
C ASP A 173 -3.62 -10.35 -8.94
N PHE A 174 -3.00 -9.45 -9.71
CA PHE A 174 -3.67 -8.28 -10.31
C PHE A 174 -4.41 -8.61 -11.62
N THR A 175 -5.38 -9.53 -11.61
CA THR A 175 -6.15 -9.89 -12.83
C THR A 175 -7.26 -8.91 -13.22
N GLU A 176 -7.61 -7.95 -12.35
CA GLU A 176 -8.73 -7.03 -12.58
C GLU A 176 -8.32 -5.74 -13.30
N PHE A 177 -9.23 -5.24 -14.16
CA PHE A 177 -9.13 -3.92 -14.79
C PHE A 177 -9.13 -2.82 -13.70
N GLY A 178 -8.42 -1.71 -13.92
CA GLY A 178 -8.24 -0.63 -12.92
C GLY A 178 -7.01 -0.75 -12.02
N SER A 179 -6.27 -1.87 -12.09
CA SER A 179 -5.10 -2.16 -11.22
C SER A 179 -3.83 -1.33 -11.49
N GLY A 180 -3.80 -0.47 -12.51
CA GLY A 180 -2.60 0.30 -12.89
C GLY A 180 -2.08 1.23 -11.80
N PHE A 181 -2.99 1.81 -11.00
CA PHE A 181 -2.65 2.67 -9.86
C PHE A 181 -2.03 1.87 -8.70
N LYS A 182 -2.68 0.75 -8.31
CA LYS A 182 -2.19 -0.17 -7.26
C LYS A 182 -0.81 -0.75 -7.61
N ILE A 183 -0.56 -0.96 -8.89
CA ILE A 183 0.70 -1.53 -9.39
C ILE A 183 1.84 -0.53 -9.36
N ALA A 184 1.59 0.73 -9.70
CA ALA A 184 2.61 1.77 -9.57
C ALA A 184 3.00 1.99 -8.09
N MET A 185 2.04 1.86 -7.15
CA MET A 185 2.31 1.88 -5.72
C MET A 185 3.15 0.68 -5.27
N ARG A 186 2.74 -0.55 -5.64
CA ARG A 186 3.47 -1.78 -5.30
C ARG A 186 4.89 -1.81 -5.88
N ASP A 187 5.07 -1.29 -7.09
CA ASP A 187 6.38 -1.20 -7.75
C ASP A 187 7.30 -0.17 -7.07
N LEU A 188 6.75 0.91 -6.50
CA LEU A 188 7.49 1.85 -5.66
C LEU A 188 7.90 1.23 -4.31
N GLU A 189 7.01 0.46 -3.69
CA GLU A 189 7.30 -0.34 -2.48
C GLU A 189 8.43 -1.34 -2.74
N ILE A 190 8.32 -2.12 -3.82
CA ILE A 190 9.28 -3.18 -4.18
C ILE A 190 10.66 -2.60 -4.56
N ARG A 191 10.71 -1.41 -5.17
CA ARG A 191 11.98 -0.75 -5.56
C ARG A 191 12.69 -0.06 -4.39
N GLY A 192 12.08 0.01 -3.22
CA GLY A 192 12.72 0.59 -2.03
C GLY A 192 12.92 2.10 -2.17
N ALA A 193 11.83 2.86 -2.10
CA ALA A 193 11.90 4.30 -1.80
C ALA A 193 12.51 4.62 -0.40
N GLY A 194 13.19 3.66 0.24
CA GLY A 194 13.93 3.77 1.50
C GLY A 194 15.38 4.21 1.38
N ASN A 195 15.93 4.49 0.19
CA ASN A 195 17.37 4.78 0.06
C ASN A 195 17.80 6.23 0.40
N LEU A 196 16.95 7.03 1.04
CA LEU A 196 17.25 8.43 1.40
C LEU A 196 17.82 8.62 2.82
N LEU A 197 17.82 7.58 3.67
CA LEU A 197 18.22 7.71 5.09
C LEU A 197 19.39 6.81 5.54
N GLY A 198 20.04 6.10 4.63
CA GLY A 198 21.28 5.39 4.95
C GLY A 198 21.07 4.05 5.67
N VAL A 199 22.18 3.31 5.72
CA VAL A 199 22.27 1.85 5.72
C VAL A 199 22.04 1.25 7.11
N GLU A 200 21.52 0.01 7.10
CA GLU A 200 21.49 -0.96 8.20
C GLU A 200 20.41 -0.77 9.27
N GLN A 201 19.15 -1.14 8.96
CA GLN A 201 18.39 -2.09 9.81
C GLN A 201 17.11 -2.57 9.09
N HIS A 202 16.93 -3.88 9.09
CA HIS A 202 16.00 -4.59 8.20
C HIS A 202 14.55 -4.57 8.69
N GLY A 203 13.61 -4.43 7.74
CA GLY A 203 12.35 -5.18 7.76
C GLY A 203 11.07 -4.42 8.11
N HIS A 204 11.09 -3.54 9.11
CA HIS A 204 9.82 -3.01 9.67
C HIS A 204 9.73 -1.48 9.84
N ILE A 205 10.87 -0.79 9.77
CA ILE A 205 10.95 0.68 9.86
C ILE A 205 10.54 1.35 8.53
N GLU A 206 10.64 0.62 7.41
CA GLU A 206 10.40 1.11 6.05
C GLU A 206 8.92 1.50 5.81
N ALA A 207 7.97 0.79 6.43
CA ALA A 207 6.55 1.10 6.33
C ALA A 207 6.14 2.33 7.17
N ILE A 208 6.76 2.51 8.34
CA ILE A 208 6.44 3.61 9.28
C ILE A 208 6.91 4.96 8.72
N GLY A 209 8.06 4.97 8.03
CA GLY A 209 8.62 6.19 7.43
C GLY A 209 7.79 6.75 6.27
N TYR A 210 7.15 5.88 5.47
CA TYR A 210 6.33 6.31 4.34
C TYR A 210 5.00 6.93 4.78
N ASP A 211 4.31 6.31 5.75
CA ASP A 211 3.05 6.87 6.28
C ASP A 211 3.28 8.26 6.90
N LEU A 212 4.41 8.42 7.60
CA LEU A 212 4.81 9.71 8.17
C LEU A 212 5.17 10.74 7.08
N TYR A 213 5.84 10.32 6.01
CA TYR A 213 6.10 11.16 4.84
C TYR A 213 4.81 11.65 4.18
N VAL A 214 3.85 10.75 3.94
CA VAL A 214 2.53 11.10 3.38
C VAL A 214 1.77 12.04 4.34
N LYS A 215 1.85 11.82 5.65
CA LYS A 215 1.27 12.71 6.67
C LYS A 215 1.85 14.13 6.57
N PHE A 216 3.18 14.28 6.62
CA PHE A 216 3.84 15.60 6.57
C PHE A 216 3.63 16.32 5.23
N LEU A 217 3.63 15.56 4.13
CA LEU A 217 3.41 16.11 2.81
C LEU A 217 1.96 16.60 2.62
N ASN A 218 0.97 15.84 3.09
CA ASN A 218 -0.44 16.26 3.12
C ASN A 218 -0.64 17.51 3.98
N GLN A 219 -0.01 17.58 5.16
CA GLN A 219 -0.02 18.78 6.00
C GLN A 219 0.60 19.98 5.28
N THR A 220 1.69 19.79 4.54
CA THR A 220 2.34 20.87 3.79
C THR A 220 1.46 21.38 2.63
N ILE A 221 0.79 20.48 1.89
CA ILE A 221 -0.13 20.85 0.81
C ILE A 221 -1.32 21.68 1.35
N LYS A 222 -1.93 21.24 2.46
CA LYS A 222 -3.05 21.95 3.07
C LYS A 222 -2.66 23.37 3.51
N ARG A 223 -1.47 23.55 4.12
CA ARG A 223 -0.93 24.88 4.45
C ARG A 223 -0.78 25.78 3.22
N LEU A 224 -0.26 25.23 2.13
CA LEU A 224 -0.08 25.97 0.87
C LEU A 224 -1.40 26.34 0.19
N LYS A 225 -2.46 25.54 0.39
CA LYS A 225 -3.82 25.82 -0.08
C LYS A 225 -4.59 26.84 0.78
N GLY A 226 -3.98 27.33 1.87
CA GLY A 226 -4.63 28.27 2.79
C GLY A 226 -5.66 27.61 3.70
N GLU A 227 -5.74 26.27 3.72
CA GLU A 227 -6.56 25.54 4.69
C GLU A 227 -5.86 25.56 6.05
N SER A 228 -6.61 25.79 7.14
CA SER A 228 -6.08 25.63 8.49
C SER A 228 -5.74 24.15 8.70
N VAL A 229 -4.46 23.83 8.56
CA VAL A 229 -3.92 22.61 9.15
C VAL A 229 -3.86 22.88 10.63
N GLU A 230 -4.85 22.40 11.36
CA GLU A 230 -4.64 22.15 12.76
C GLU A 230 -3.45 21.20 12.84
N GLU A 231 -2.29 21.75 13.22
CA GLU A 231 -1.23 20.95 13.79
C GLU A 231 -1.87 20.30 15.01
N LEU A 232 -2.37 19.08 14.84
CA LEU A 232 -2.60 18.19 15.98
C LEU A 232 -1.22 18.03 16.61
N GLU A 233 -0.93 18.84 17.62
CA GLU A 233 0.22 18.61 18.48
C GLU A 233 0.03 17.20 19.03
N ASP A 234 0.90 16.26 18.64
CA ASP A 234 0.78 14.89 19.10
C ASP A 234 0.89 14.88 20.64
N THR A 235 -0.21 14.55 21.32
CA THR A 235 -0.24 14.48 22.78
C THR A 235 0.80 13.48 23.27
N THR A 236 1.71 13.91 24.13
CA THR A 236 2.67 13.02 24.80
C THR A 236 2.01 12.43 26.05
N ILE A 237 2.17 11.13 26.25
CA ILE A 237 1.69 10.42 27.45
C ILE A 237 2.90 9.79 28.14
N ASP A 238 3.12 10.17 29.39
CA ASP A 238 4.13 9.62 30.28
C ASP A 238 3.44 9.16 31.58
N LEU A 239 3.02 7.90 31.58
CA LEU A 239 2.33 7.26 32.70
C LEU A 239 3.13 6.03 33.13
N ASN A 240 3.19 5.79 34.44
CA ASN A 240 3.92 4.64 35.00
C ASN A 240 3.06 3.36 34.94
N VAL A 241 2.76 2.91 33.72
CA VAL A 241 1.98 1.70 33.43
C VAL A 241 2.64 0.89 32.32
N ASP A 242 2.67 -0.43 32.47
CA ASP A 242 3.25 -1.33 31.48
C ASP A 242 2.26 -1.55 30.32
N GLY A 243 2.57 -0.98 29.15
CA GLY A 243 1.78 -1.11 27.93
C GLY A 243 2.61 -1.71 26.79
N TYR A 244 2.46 -3.01 26.52
CA TYR A 244 3.14 -3.71 25.42
C TYR A 244 2.41 -4.99 25.05
N ILE A 245 2.71 -5.54 23.87
CA ILE A 245 2.23 -6.86 23.45
C ILE A 245 3.28 -7.92 23.83
N PRO A 246 3.02 -8.80 24.80
CA PRO A 246 3.97 -9.83 25.18
C PRO A 246 4.19 -10.82 24.04
N SER A 247 5.44 -11.25 23.82
CA SER A 247 5.74 -12.28 22.80
C SER A 247 5.09 -13.64 23.10
N LYS A 248 4.67 -13.88 24.35
CA LYS A 248 3.89 -15.06 24.73
C LYS A 248 2.43 -15.03 24.27
N TYR A 249 1.93 -13.84 23.93
CA TYR A 249 0.55 -13.64 23.47
C TYR A 249 0.49 -13.62 21.95
N ILE A 250 1.43 -12.92 21.31
CA ILE A 250 1.62 -12.94 19.85
C ILE A 250 3.10 -13.25 19.56
N GLU A 251 3.37 -14.46 19.07
CA GLU A 251 4.73 -14.91 18.71
C GLU A 251 5.17 -14.39 17.34
N ASP A 252 4.25 -14.27 16.39
CA ASP A 252 4.52 -13.81 15.03
C ASP A 252 4.72 -12.28 14.99
N GLU A 253 5.91 -11.83 14.56
CA GLU A 253 6.28 -10.42 14.55
C GLU A 253 5.48 -9.60 13.51
N GLU A 254 5.04 -10.19 12.40
CA GLU A 254 4.22 -9.48 11.41
C GLU A 254 2.82 -9.19 11.97
N GLN A 255 2.18 -10.20 12.57
CA GLN A 255 0.89 -10.05 13.26
C GLN A 255 0.99 -9.10 14.44
N LYS A 256 2.07 -9.17 15.21
CA LYS A 256 2.29 -8.27 16.35
C LYS A 256 2.28 -6.80 15.91
N ILE A 257 2.90 -6.50 14.77
CA ILE A 257 2.97 -5.14 14.25
C ILE A 257 1.67 -4.70 13.60
N GLU A 258 0.95 -5.62 12.95
CA GLU A 258 -0.44 -5.39 12.52
C GLU A 258 -1.30 -4.93 13.71
N ILE A 259 -1.24 -5.64 14.84
CA ILE A 259 -2.00 -5.29 16.05
C ILE A 259 -1.54 -3.96 16.64
N TYR A 260 -0.23 -3.68 16.73
CA TYR A 260 0.26 -2.37 17.17
C TYR A 260 -0.31 -1.22 16.32
N LYS A 261 -0.40 -1.40 15.00
CA LYS A 261 -1.00 -0.40 14.10
C LYS A 261 -2.49 -0.23 14.35
N LYS A 262 -3.23 -1.32 14.56
CA LYS A 262 -4.67 -1.27 14.88
C LYS A 262 -4.91 -0.58 16.23
N ILE A 263 -4.11 -0.87 17.25
CA ILE A 263 -4.18 -0.20 18.54
C ILE A 263 -3.93 1.31 18.38
N ALA A 264 -2.89 1.71 17.64
CA ALA A 264 -2.59 3.12 17.37
C ALA A 264 -3.69 3.86 16.58
N ALA A 265 -4.53 3.12 15.87
CA ALA A 265 -5.63 3.65 15.06
C ALA A 265 -6.97 3.73 15.79
N ILE A 266 -7.06 3.32 17.06
CA ILE A 266 -8.29 3.40 17.87
C ILE A 266 -8.72 4.87 18.00
N ARG A 267 -9.92 5.20 17.49
CA ARG A 267 -10.51 6.53 17.58
C ARG A 267 -11.79 6.56 18.39
N SER A 268 -12.52 5.46 18.41
CA SER A 268 -13.83 5.35 19.06
C SER A 268 -13.88 4.19 20.06
N MET A 269 -14.93 4.15 20.89
CA MET A 269 -15.20 2.99 21.74
C MET A 269 -15.66 1.78 20.93
N ASP A 270 -16.18 1.97 19.72
CA ASP A 270 -16.57 0.88 18.84
C ASP A 270 -15.32 0.22 18.26
N ASP A 271 -14.34 1.01 17.78
CA ASP A 271 -13.03 0.50 17.32
C ASP A 271 -12.32 -0.29 18.44
N TYR A 272 -12.43 0.20 19.68
CA TYR A 272 -11.87 -0.46 20.85
C TYR A 272 -12.53 -1.83 21.09
N ARG A 273 -13.85 -1.93 20.94
CA ARG A 273 -14.60 -3.19 21.11
C ARG A 273 -14.35 -4.17 19.97
N GLU A 274 -14.37 -3.69 18.73
CA GLU A 274 -14.06 -4.52 17.56
C GLU A 274 -12.66 -5.14 17.66
N LEU A 275 -11.69 -4.36 18.13
CA LEU A 275 -10.34 -4.86 18.34
C LEU A 275 -10.27 -5.87 19.49
N ILE A 276 -11.05 -5.70 20.56
CA ILE A 276 -11.16 -6.72 21.62
C ILE A 276 -11.70 -8.03 21.05
N ASP A 277 -12.80 -7.97 20.30
CA ASP A 277 -13.42 -9.16 19.72
C ASP A 277 -12.45 -9.87 18.76
N GLU A 278 -11.72 -9.11 17.93
CA GLU A 278 -10.68 -9.65 17.06
C GLU A 278 -9.53 -10.30 17.83
N LEU A 279 -9.05 -9.65 18.90
CA LEU A 279 -7.96 -10.18 19.72
C LEU A 279 -8.37 -11.46 20.43
N ILE A 280 -9.60 -11.54 20.93
CA ILE A 280 -10.13 -12.74 21.59
C ILE A 280 -10.31 -13.88 20.60
N ASP A 281 -10.86 -13.61 19.41
CA ASP A 281 -11.06 -14.63 18.37
C ASP A 281 -9.73 -15.22 17.86
N ARG A 282 -8.71 -14.36 17.70
CA ARG A 282 -7.41 -14.77 17.15
C ARG A 282 -6.43 -15.32 18.20
N PHE A 283 -6.40 -14.75 19.39
CA PHE A 283 -5.33 -14.97 20.38
C PHE A 283 -5.82 -15.35 21.78
N GLY A 284 -7.13 -15.32 22.03
CA GLY A 284 -7.73 -15.67 23.32
C GLY A 284 -7.70 -14.54 24.34
N ASP A 285 -7.51 -14.89 25.62
CA ASP A 285 -7.62 -13.92 26.72
C ASP A 285 -6.57 -12.81 26.62
N ILE A 286 -7.03 -11.56 26.63
CA ILE A 286 -6.18 -10.38 26.47
C ILE A 286 -5.35 -10.13 27.75
N PRO A 287 -4.00 -10.07 27.66
CA PRO A 287 -3.14 -9.73 28.79
C PRO A 287 -3.36 -8.29 29.26
N LYS A 288 -3.07 -8.05 30.56
CA LYS A 288 -3.25 -6.71 31.15
C LYS A 288 -2.37 -5.65 30.48
N GLU A 289 -1.19 -6.03 30.02
CA GLU A 289 -0.26 -5.15 29.31
C GLU A 289 -0.80 -4.71 27.94
N VAL A 290 -1.58 -5.56 27.28
CA VAL A 290 -2.25 -5.24 26.00
C VAL A 290 -3.47 -4.35 26.24
N GLU A 291 -4.26 -4.63 27.27
CA GLU A 291 -5.38 -3.79 27.71
C GLU A 291 -4.89 -2.37 28.05
N ASN A 292 -3.81 -2.26 28.83
CA ASN A 292 -3.17 -0.99 29.17
C ASN A 292 -2.73 -0.23 27.91
N LEU A 293 -2.12 -0.92 26.94
CA LEU A 293 -1.69 -0.32 25.68
C LEU A 293 -2.87 0.22 24.85
N MET A 294 -3.98 -0.52 24.82
CA MET A 294 -5.23 -0.08 24.17
C MET A 294 -5.82 1.14 24.87
N ASP A 295 -5.84 1.16 26.20
CA ASP A 295 -6.34 2.28 26.98
C ASP A 295 -5.48 3.54 26.78
N ILE A 296 -4.15 3.41 26.78
CA ILE A 296 -3.23 4.53 26.50
C ILE A 296 -3.52 5.13 25.12
N SER A 297 -3.73 4.28 24.10
CA SER A 297 -4.04 4.75 22.75
C SER A 297 -5.38 5.47 22.68
N TYR A 298 -6.42 4.91 23.30
CA TYR A 298 -7.74 5.55 23.39
C TYR A 298 -7.68 6.90 24.14
N ILE A 299 -6.97 6.94 25.27
CA ILE A 299 -6.72 8.16 26.04
C ILE A 299 -6.02 9.20 25.16
N LYS A 300 -4.97 8.81 24.43
CA LYS A 300 -4.22 9.71 23.54
C LYS A 300 -5.12 10.35 22.50
N ASN A 301 -5.96 9.57 21.84
CA ASN A 301 -6.84 10.08 20.80
C ASN A 301 -7.88 11.08 21.35
N ASN A 302 -8.47 10.77 22.51
CA ASN A 302 -9.43 11.67 23.14
C ASN A 302 -8.75 12.94 23.69
N ALA A 303 -7.54 12.82 24.24
CA ALA A 303 -6.75 13.96 24.71
C ALA A 303 -6.36 14.90 23.56
N ASN A 304 -5.97 14.34 22.42
CA ASN A 304 -5.66 15.09 21.21
C ASN A 304 -6.90 15.84 20.70
N SER A 305 -8.07 15.21 20.75
CA SER A 305 -9.35 15.85 20.41
C SER A 305 -9.71 17.02 21.36
N CYS A 306 -9.12 17.06 22.55
CA CYS A 306 -9.31 18.14 23.54
C CYS A 306 -8.15 19.15 23.53
N HIS A 307 -7.26 19.11 22.53
CA HIS A 307 -6.06 19.95 22.44
C HIS A 307 -5.17 19.89 23.69
N MET A 308 -5.03 18.69 24.27
CA MET A 308 -4.07 18.43 25.34
C MET A 308 -2.69 18.14 24.73
N LYS A 309 -1.68 18.82 25.25
CA LYS A 309 -0.30 18.71 24.80
C LYS A 309 0.44 17.57 25.50
N ASN A 310 0.27 17.45 26.81
CA ASN A 310 1.04 16.51 27.61
C ASN A 310 0.20 15.92 28.75
N ILE A 311 0.32 14.61 28.96
CA ILE A 311 -0.26 13.87 30.08
C ILE A 311 0.90 13.21 30.82
N ALA A 312 1.25 13.70 31.99
CA ALA A 312 2.40 13.21 32.74
C ALA A 312 2.03 12.82 34.17
N GLN A 313 2.55 11.69 34.65
CA GLN A 313 2.41 11.26 36.04
C GLN A 313 3.54 11.81 36.91
N LEU A 314 3.17 12.64 37.89
CA LEU A 314 4.06 13.19 38.91
C LEU A 314 3.69 12.57 40.26
N GLY A 315 4.26 11.40 40.55
CA GLY A 315 3.94 10.62 41.76
C GLY A 315 2.49 10.11 41.74
N ASN A 316 1.66 10.62 42.66
CA ASN A 316 0.24 10.27 42.77
C ASN A 316 -0.69 11.29 42.09
N VAL A 317 -0.13 12.22 41.32
CA VAL A 317 -0.89 13.26 40.60
C VAL A 317 -0.60 13.13 39.12
N ILE A 318 -1.63 13.27 38.29
CA ILE A 318 -1.52 13.30 36.85
C ILE A 318 -1.72 14.74 36.40
N SER A 319 -0.75 15.27 35.66
CA SER A 319 -0.82 16.59 35.04
C SER A 319 -1.33 16.44 33.61
N LEU A 320 -2.44 17.10 33.30
CA LEU A 320 -3.02 17.22 31.96
C LEU A 320 -2.78 18.65 31.47
N GLU A 321 -1.78 18.84 30.62
CA GLU A 321 -1.40 20.15 30.09
C GLU A 321 -2.12 20.41 28.77
N PHE A 322 -2.75 21.58 28.63
CA PHE A 322 -3.44 22.01 27.42
C PHE A 322 -2.53 22.89 26.55
N SER A 323 -2.71 22.82 25.23
CA SER A 323 -1.94 23.63 24.27
C SER A 323 -2.24 25.13 24.40
N SER A 324 -3.44 25.50 24.86
CA SER A 324 -3.82 26.90 25.06
C SER A 324 -4.91 27.07 26.13
N MET A 325 -4.91 28.23 26.78
CA MET A 325 -5.93 28.61 27.78
C MET A 325 -7.32 28.78 27.16
N LYS A 326 -7.40 28.96 25.83
CA LYS A 326 -8.66 29.11 25.09
C LYS A 326 -9.56 27.87 25.13
N TYR A 327 -8.98 26.70 25.36
CA TYR A 327 -9.70 25.43 25.44
C TYR A 327 -10.21 25.11 26.86
N ILE A 328 -9.94 26.00 27.83
CA ILE A 328 -10.42 25.88 29.19
C ILE A 328 -11.49 26.93 29.43
N SER A 329 -12.75 26.53 29.38
CA SER A 329 -13.87 27.40 29.72
C SER A 329 -14.17 27.39 31.23
N PRO A 330 -14.60 28.51 31.82
CA PRO A 330 -15.05 28.55 33.22
C PRO A 330 -16.16 27.56 33.54
N GLU A 331 -17.03 27.26 32.57
CA GLU A 331 -18.11 26.28 32.68
C GLU A 331 -17.58 24.85 32.78
N LEU A 332 -16.54 24.50 32.01
CA LEU A 332 -15.85 23.21 32.10
C LEU A 332 -15.18 23.05 33.47
N ILE A 333 -14.50 24.08 33.97
CA ILE A 333 -13.90 24.08 35.32
C ILE A 333 -14.99 23.85 36.37
N HIS A 334 -16.13 24.53 36.26
CA HIS A 334 -17.24 24.38 37.20
C HIS A 334 -17.82 22.96 37.17
N TYR A 335 -18.09 22.41 35.97
CA TYR A 335 -18.60 21.07 35.77
C TYR A 335 -17.66 20.00 36.37
N LEU A 336 -16.37 20.07 36.06
CA LEU A 336 -15.39 19.12 36.58
C LEU A 336 -15.15 19.27 38.09
N SER A 337 -15.24 20.49 38.63
CA SER A 337 -15.11 20.75 40.06
C SER A 337 -16.28 20.16 40.87
N GLN A 338 -17.51 20.18 40.33
CA GLN A 338 -18.65 19.53 40.98
C GLN A 338 -18.51 18.00 41.04
N GLU A 339 -18.04 17.38 39.96
CA GLU A 339 -17.93 15.93 39.83
C GLU A 339 -16.70 15.34 40.55
N TYR A 340 -15.54 16.00 40.44
CA TYR A 340 -14.28 15.48 40.95
C TYR A 340 -13.84 16.13 42.28
N GLY A 341 -14.37 17.31 42.61
CA GLY A 341 -14.11 18.02 43.87
C GLY A 341 -12.62 18.28 44.09
N LYS A 342 -12.13 18.02 45.32
CA LYS A 342 -10.71 18.19 45.71
C LYS A 342 -9.72 17.29 44.98
N ARG A 343 -10.18 16.39 44.10
CA ARG A 343 -9.31 15.50 43.31
C ARG A 343 -8.80 16.16 42.04
N LEU A 344 -9.38 17.30 41.66
CA LEU A 344 -8.98 18.06 40.49
C LEU A 344 -8.56 19.46 40.95
N GLU A 345 -7.29 19.77 40.77
CA GLU A 345 -6.72 21.09 41.00
C GLU A 345 -6.41 21.75 39.66
N PHE A 346 -6.62 23.06 39.56
CA PHE A 346 -6.44 23.82 38.34
C PHE A 346 -5.23 24.74 38.49
N ASP A 347 -4.27 24.63 37.58
CA ASP A 347 -3.12 25.53 37.52
C ASP A 347 -3.16 26.31 36.19
N LEU A 348 -3.41 27.62 36.29
CA LEU A 348 -3.62 28.52 35.15
C LEU A 348 -2.46 29.53 34.98
N SER A 349 -1.33 29.28 35.64
CA SER A 349 -0.27 30.28 35.83
C SER A 349 0.56 30.55 34.57
N ASN A 350 1.13 29.50 33.95
CA ASN A 350 2.04 29.60 32.79
C ASN A 350 1.69 28.59 31.69
N THR A 351 1.44 27.34 32.05
CA THR A 351 0.87 26.31 31.18
C THR A 351 -0.47 25.87 31.77
N PRO A 352 -1.58 26.04 31.05
CA PRO A 352 -2.89 25.65 31.56
C PRO A 352 -2.92 24.14 31.79
N SER A 353 -3.03 23.71 33.05
CA SER A 353 -2.98 22.30 33.40
C SER A 353 -3.99 21.89 34.46
N PHE A 354 -4.52 20.68 34.31
CA PHE A 354 -5.36 20.04 35.32
C PHE A 354 -4.53 19.00 36.06
N ARG A 355 -4.47 19.12 37.38
CA ARG A 355 -3.83 18.14 38.27
C ARG A 355 -4.90 17.23 38.84
N PHE A 356 -4.91 15.98 38.40
CA PHE A 356 -5.88 14.96 38.80
C PHE A 356 -5.26 13.93 39.74
N ARG A 357 -5.96 13.59 40.83
CA ARG A 357 -5.59 12.49 41.75
C ARG A 357 -6.49 11.27 41.51
N PRO A 358 -5.99 10.16 40.94
CA PRO A 358 -6.75 8.93 40.75
C PRO A 358 -7.06 8.25 42.09
N LYS A 359 -8.15 7.47 42.16
CA LYS A 359 -8.61 6.75 43.36
C LYS A 359 -8.27 5.26 43.35
N MET A 360 -8.40 4.60 42.21
CA MET A 360 -8.23 3.15 42.10
C MET A 360 -7.33 2.82 40.91
N ASP A 361 -7.95 2.61 39.74
CA ASP A 361 -7.25 2.30 38.50
C ASP A 361 -6.96 3.60 37.74
N LEU A 362 -5.67 3.88 37.55
CA LEU A 362 -5.18 5.10 36.93
C LEU A 362 -5.76 5.30 35.53
N LEU A 363 -5.79 4.24 34.71
CA LEU A 363 -6.24 4.33 33.33
C LEU A 363 -7.75 4.47 33.22
N SER A 364 -8.50 3.74 34.06
CA SER A 364 -9.97 3.81 34.09
C SER A 364 -10.46 5.19 34.55
N ASP A 365 -9.88 5.73 35.63
CA ASP A 365 -10.22 7.05 36.15
C ASP A 365 -9.88 8.16 35.14
N LEU A 366 -8.75 8.03 34.44
CA LEU A 366 -8.30 9.01 33.44
C LEU A 366 -9.13 8.94 32.14
N LYS A 367 -9.51 7.74 31.70
CA LYS A 367 -10.45 7.51 30.58
C LYS A 367 -11.80 8.18 30.87
N GLY A 368 -12.31 8.02 32.09
CA GLY A 368 -13.56 8.66 32.53
C GLY A 368 -13.48 10.18 32.59
N LEU A 369 -12.34 10.73 33.06
CA LEU A 369 -12.11 12.17 33.09
C LEU A 369 -12.07 12.78 31.69
N ILE A 370 -11.27 12.21 30.79
CA ILE A 370 -11.12 12.74 29.42
C ILE A 370 -12.40 12.55 28.61
N ALA A 371 -13.12 11.43 28.77
CA ALA A 371 -14.42 11.24 28.11
C ALA A 371 -15.44 12.32 28.51
N LYS A 372 -15.46 12.73 29.78
CA LYS A 372 -16.32 13.83 30.26
C LYS A 372 -15.89 15.19 29.71
N ILE A 373 -14.58 15.44 29.60
CA ILE A 373 -14.05 16.66 28.97
C ILE A 373 -14.48 16.71 27.49
N ASN A 374 -14.29 15.61 26.76
CA ASN A 374 -14.65 15.51 25.34
C ASN A 374 -16.18 15.64 25.12
N GLY A 375 -17.00 15.02 25.98
CA GLY A 375 -18.45 15.17 25.92
C GLY A 375 -18.90 16.62 26.13
N PHE A 376 -18.30 17.32 27.09
CA PHE A 376 -18.62 18.73 27.36
C PHE A 376 -18.16 19.67 26.24
N SER A 377 -16.99 19.45 25.64
CA SER A 377 -16.51 20.24 24.50
C SER A 377 -17.38 20.04 23.26
N LYS A 378 -17.85 18.81 23.00
CA LYS A 378 -18.76 18.50 21.87
C LYS A 378 -20.15 19.10 22.02
N GLU A 379 -20.72 19.12 23.23
CA GLU A 379 -22.04 19.71 23.46
C GLU A 379 -22.04 21.25 23.40
N ASN A 380 -20.90 21.89 23.69
CA ASN A 380 -20.79 23.35 23.75
C ASN A 380 -20.07 24.00 22.56
N ASN A 381 -19.69 23.24 21.53
CA ASN A 381 -18.99 23.74 20.33
C ASN A 381 -17.75 24.61 20.67
N ILE A 382 -16.92 24.13 21.61
CA ILE A 382 -15.67 24.78 22.01
C ILE A 382 -14.49 24.08 21.35
#